data_AF-A0A9D1DGS5-F1
#
_entry.id   AF-A0A9D1DGS5-F1
#
_cell.length_a   1.000
_cell.length_b   1.000
_cell.length_c   1.000
_cell.angle_alpha   90.00
_cell.angle_beta   90.00
_cell.angle_gamma   90.00
#
_symmetry.space_group_name_H-M   'P 1'
#
loop_
_entity.id
_entity.type
_entity.pdbx_description
1 polymer ?
#
loop_
_entity_poly.entity_id
_entity_poly.type
_entity_poly.pdbx_seq_one_letter_code
_entity_poly.pdbx_strand_id
1 'polypeptide(L)'
;MKHWNCSYDGCGNCCPPCRWVCPVPGPVGPPGPTGPAGAAGAPGPTGPAGAAGVPGPTGPAGAAGAPGPTGPAGAAGDTGPTGPAGAVGATGPTGPTGAAGALGPNPYDLYVQAGAAPGGDGSQAAPFDAIDQALAAAQPGGTIHLLRGTYPVTQQLAVQTPGLTLRGTAGAVVVLQAPVVPFLLNGDDDTLADLTITSDNPYPVEFIQLAGNGDRILNCQIYGPTQPGDSSTWVVNRGFVTQGNATNVLAQGNVFHTLRQPAYLNPGSTGTIIQNVVYNTRGFVVDGATFLFSGNSWGLPANAVDIALLAGTASGAPYDPLAQLEASNSSATVSDQR
;
A
#
# COMPACT_ATOMS: atom_id res chain seq x y z
N MET A 1 -27.51 6.47 -44.57
CA MET A 1 -26.39 5.76 -45.22
C MET A 1 -25.53 6.75 -45.98
N LYS A 2 -24.37 7.12 -45.44
CA LYS A 2 -23.15 7.47 -46.18
C LYS A 2 -21.98 7.16 -45.23
N HIS A 3 -21.32 6.03 -45.46
CA HIS A 3 -20.06 5.68 -44.81
C HIS A 3 -18.96 6.59 -45.36
N TRP A 4 -18.08 7.08 -44.49
CA TRP A 4 -16.80 7.66 -44.88
C TRP A 4 -15.69 6.89 -44.16
N ASN A 5 -14.94 6.11 -44.94
CA ASN A 5 -13.71 5.46 -44.54
C ASN A 5 -12.62 6.53 -44.35
N CYS A 6 -11.98 6.55 -43.18
CA CYS A 6 -10.63 7.07 -43.05
C CYS A 6 -9.68 5.87 -42.95
N SER A 7 -8.91 5.58 -44.01
CA SER A 7 -7.77 4.69 -43.89
C SER A 7 -6.64 5.45 -43.19
N TYR A 8 -6.02 4.79 -42.22
CA TYR A 8 -4.78 5.23 -41.60
C TYR A 8 -3.63 4.92 -42.55
N ASP A 9 -3.21 5.91 -43.34
CA ASP A 9 -1.86 5.93 -43.90
C ASP A 9 -1.08 7.03 -43.21
N GLY A 10 -0.04 6.62 -42.48
CA GLY A 10 0.84 7.52 -41.75
C GLY A 10 1.53 8.48 -42.71
N CYS A 11 1.17 9.75 -42.65
CA CYS A 11 2.00 10.94 -42.87
C CYS A 11 1.11 12.20 -42.98
N GLY A 12 1.27 13.11 -42.02
CA GLY A 12 1.27 14.57 -42.22
C GLY A 12 0.12 15.25 -42.99
N ASN A 13 -0.78 15.84 -42.20
CA ASN A 13 -1.41 17.16 -42.39
C ASN A 13 -2.74 17.34 -43.16
N CYS A 14 -3.68 17.88 -42.36
CA CYS A 14 -4.68 18.91 -42.68
C CYS A 14 -6.01 18.49 -43.31
N CYS A 15 -7.06 18.46 -42.45
CA CYS A 15 -8.44 18.73 -42.84
C CYS A 15 -8.87 20.06 -42.18
N PRO A 16 -9.32 21.10 -42.93
CA PRO A 16 -9.77 22.37 -42.35
C PRO A 16 -11.17 22.25 -41.72
N PRO A 17 -11.56 23.07 -40.72
CA PRO A 17 -10.91 24.31 -40.26
C PRO A 17 -10.64 24.31 -38.74
N CYS A 18 -9.43 24.02 -38.28
CA CYS A 18 -9.02 24.31 -36.90
C CYS A 18 -7.58 24.85 -36.87
N ARG A 19 -7.45 26.12 -36.46
CA ARG A 19 -6.20 26.80 -36.12
C ARG A 19 -5.70 26.28 -34.77
N TRP A 20 -4.77 25.34 -34.76
CA TRP A 20 -3.87 25.11 -33.64
C TRP A 20 -2.51 24.70 -34.20
N VAL A 21 -1.47 25.49 -33.90
CA VAL A 21 -0.08 25.15 -34.24
C VAL A 21 0.39 24.13 -33.20
N CYS A 22 0.64 22.89 -33.61
CA CYS A 22 1.27 21.89 -32.75
C CYS A 22 2.74 22.27 -32.48
N PRO A 23 3.24 22.19 -31.24
CA PRO A 23 4.65 22.38 -30.96
C PRO A 23 5.45 21.20 -31.51
N VAL A 24 6.50 21.50 -32.26
CA VAL A 24 7.45 20.51 -32.80
C VAL A 24 8.23 19.90 -31.63
N PRO A 25 8.35 18.56 -31.51
CA PRO A 25 9.21 17.95 -30.48
C PRO A 25 10.68 18.34 -30.67
N GLY A 26 11.32 18.82 -29.61
CA GLY A 26 12.76 19.07 -29.60
C GLY A 26 13.57 17.77 -29.71
N PRO A 27 14.82 17.83 -30.19
CA PRO A 27 15.67 16.65 -30.35
C PRO A 27 15.91 15.94 -29.01
N VAL A 28 15.91 14.61 -29.06
CA VAL A 28 16.21 13.73 -27.92
C VAL A 28 17.66 13.97 -27.46
N GLY A 29 17.85 14.22 -26.16
CA GLY A 29 19.17 14.41 -25.56
C GLY A 29 20.01 13.12 -25.61
N PRO A 30 21.35 13.22 -25.66
CA PRO A 30 22.22 12.05 -25.72
C PRO A 30 22.07 11.17 -24.46
N PRO A 31 22.31 9.86 -24.55
CA PRO A 31 22.29 8.96 -23.40
C PRO A 31 23.28 9.42 -22.31
N GLY A 32 22.87 9.30 -21.04
CA GLY A 32 23.74 9.58 -19.90
C GLY A 32 24.94 8.62 -19.82
N PRO A 33 26.06 9.03 -19.21
CA PRO A 33 27.25 8.19 -19.12
C PRO A 33 27.00 6.93 -18.27
N THR A 34 27.55 5.80 -18.70
CA THR A 34 27.54 4.53 -17.97
C THR A 34 28.27 4.68 -16.63
N GLY A 35 27.65 4.23 -15.53
CA GLY A 35 28.25 4.26 -14.19
C GLY A 35 29.55 3.44 -14.08
N PRO A 36 30.45 3.78 -13.15
CA PRO A 36 31.73 3.08 -12.99
C PRO A 36 31.52 1.61 -12.58
N ALA A 37 32.40 0.72 -13.07
CA ALA A 37 32.39 -0.69 -12.71
C ALA A 37 32.65 -0.87 -11.19
N GLY A 38 31.86 -1.75 -10.56
CA GLY A 38 32.05 -2.10 -9.14
C GLY A 38 33.42 -2.73 -8.88
N ALA A 39 34.01 -2.43 -7.71
CA ALA A 39 35.31 -2.94 -7.32
C ALA A 39 35.34 -4.49 -7.26
N ALA A 40 36.43 -5.09 -7.73
CA ALA A 40 36.63 -6.54 -7.70
C ALA A 40 36.68 -7.06 -6.25
N GLY A 41 35.95 -8.14 -5.98
CA GLY A 41 35.96 -8.81 -4.67
C GLY A 41 37.34 -9.38 -4.33
N ALA A 42 37.72 -9.34 -3.06
CA ALA A 42 39.01 -9.85 -2.59
C ALA A 42 39.15 -11.37 -2.84
N PRO A 43 40.36 -11.88 -3.16
CA PRO A 43 40.60 -13.31 -3.35
C PRO A 43 40.24 -14.13 -2.10
N GLY A 44 39.57 -15.27 -2.30
CA GLY A 44 39.26 -16.20 -1.22
C GLY A 44 40.52 -16.85 -0.62
N PRO A 45 40.48 -17.32 0.65
CA PRO A 45 41.62 -17.92 1.31
C PRO A 45 42.05 -19.24 0.63
N THR A 46 43.37 -19.47 0.58
CA THR A 46 43.99 -20.71 0.07
C THR A 46 43.55 -21.92 0.90
N GLY A 47 43.12 -22.99 0.23
CA GLY A 47 42.72 -24.25 0.89
C GLY A 47 43.89 -24.95 1.61
N PRO A 48 43.61 -25.80 2.62
CA PRO A 48 44.65 -26.49 3.38
C PRO A 48 45.44 -27.49 2.51
N ALA A 49 46.72 -27.69 2.84
CA ALA A 49 47.60 -28.63 2.14
C ALA A 49 47.12 -30.09 2.30
N GLY A 50 47.13 -30.85 1.20
CA GLY A 50 46.78 -32.28 1.22
C GLY A 50 47.79 -33.12 2.01
N ALA A 51 47.32 -34.19 2.64
CA ALA A 51 48.15 -35.10 3.42
C ALA A 51 49.22 -35.80 2.56
N ALA A 52 50.41 -36.00 3.13
CA ALA A 52 51.53 -36.66 2.47
C ALA A 52 51.21 -38.14 2.16
N GLY A 53 51.50 -38.58 0.93
CA GLY A 53 51.34 -39.96 0.51
C GLY A 53 52.31 -40.91 1.25
N VAL A 54 51.82 -42.11 1.57
CA VAL A 54 52.59 -43.16 2.25
C VAL A 54 53.68 -43.72 1.32
N PRO A 55 54.94 -43.94 1.77
CA PRO A 55 55.96 -44.57 0.95
C PRO A 55 55.56 -45.98 0.49
N GLY A 56 55.80 -46.30 -0.78
CA GLY A 56 55.55 -47.64 -1.34
C GLY A 56 56.47 -48.72 -0.76
N PRO A 57 56.06 -50.00 -0.76
CA PRO A 57 56.85 -51.09 -0.17
C PRO A 57 58.14 -51.36 -0.95
N THR A 58 59.22 -51.67 -0.22
CA THR A 58 60.50 -52.12 -0.75
C THR A 58 60.34 -53.45 -1.50
N GLY A 59 60.84 -53.52 -2.74
CA GLY A 59 60.82 -54.75 -3.55
C GLY A 59 61.70 -55.87 -2.96
N PRO A 60 61.41 -57.16 -3.27
CA PRO A 60 62.15 -58.29 -2.72
C PRO A 60 63.57 -58.38 -3.28
N ALA A 61 64.50 -58.92 -2.47
CA ALA A 61 65.90 -59.12 -2.84
C ALA A 61 66.06 -60.22 -3.91
N GLY A 62 66.77 -59.90 -5.00
CA GLY A 62 67.19 -60.87 -6.02
C GLY A 62 68.44 -61.65 -5.59
N ALA A 63 68.50 -62.93 -5.93
CA ALA A 63 69.58 -63.87 -5.56
C ALA A 63 70.93 -63.53 -6.22
N ALA A 64 72.02 -63.88 -5.53
CA ALA A 64 73.40 -63.68 -5.99
C ALA A 64 73.80 -64.63 -7.13
N GLY A 65 74.34 -64.07 -8.21
CA GLY A 65 75.01 -64.77 -9.31
C GLY A 65 76.47 -64.32 -9.47
N ALA A 66 77.36 -65.24 -9.83
CA ALA A 66 78.82 -65.15 -9.73
C ALA A 66 79.51 -64.14 -10.69
N PRO A 67 80.77 -63.72 -10.39
CA PRO A 67 81.48 -62.68 -11.15
C PRO A 67 81.92 -63.13 -12.55
N GLY A 68 81.75 -62.27 -13.56
CA GLY A 68 82.32 -62.40 -14.89
C GLY A 68 83.10 -61.14 -15.31
N PRO A 69 84.20 -61.26 -16.09
CA PRO A 69 85.20 -60.21 -16.29
C PRO A 69 84.73 -59.06 -17.19
N THR A 70 85.36 -57.90 -16.95
CA THR A 70 85.19 -56.61 -17.63
C THR A 70 85.45 -56.66 -19.13
N GLY A 71 84.47 -56.22 -19.93
CA GLY A 71 84.65 -55.85 -21.35
C GLY A 71 84.83 -54.33 -21.53
N PRO A 72 85.48 -53.86 -22.61
CA PRO A 72 85.85 -52.45 -22.79
C PRO A 72 84.62 -51.54 -22.91
N ALA A 73 84.74 -50.31 -22.40
CA ALA A 73 83.69 -49.30 -22.48
C ALA A 73 83.36 -48.95 -23.95
N GLY A 74 82.09 -49.14 -24.33
CA GLY A 74 81.53 -48.62 -25.58
C GLY A 74 81.31 -47.11 -25.51
N ALA A 75 81.39 -46.43 -26.65
CA ALA A 75 81.17 -44.99 -26.77
C ALA A 75 79.79 -44.57 -26.20
N ALA A 76 79.75 -43.40 -25.58
CA ALA A 76 78.52 -42.79 -25.07
C ALA A 76 77.50 -42.62 -26.20
N GLY A 77 76.29 -43.16 -26.01
CA GLY A 77 75.15 -42.90 -26.90
C GLY A 77 74.57 -41.52 -26.61
N ASP A 78 74.16 -40.82 -27.67
CA ASP A 78 73.54 -39.50 -27.58
C ASP A 78 72.27 -39.53 -26.73
N THR A 79 72.12 -38.51 -25.87
CA THR A 79 70.91 -38.28 -25.07
C THR A 79 69.69 -38.15 -25.99
N GLY A 80 68.70 -39.03 -25.84
CA GLY A 80 67.46 -38.96 -26.61
C GLY A 80 66.66 -37.66 -26.37
N PRO A 81 65.86 -37.20 -27.34
CA PRO A 81 65.12 -35.95 -27.24
C PRO A 81 64.07 -36.00 -26.12
N THR A 82 63.92 -34.89 -25.39
CA THR A 82 62.86 -34.68 -24.39
C THR A 82 61.48 -34.86 -25.02
N GLY A 83 60.63 -35.70 -24.43
CA GLY A 83 59.26 -35.92 -24.90
C GLY A 83 58.39 -34.65 -24.87
N PRO A 84 57.35 -34.53 -25.73
CA PRO A 84 56.50 -33.36 -25.80
C PRO A 84 55.75 -33.12 -24.49
N ALA A 85 55.55 -31.85 -24.12
CA ALA A 85 54.77 -31.46 -22.96
C ALA A 85 53.32 -31.98 -23.06
N GLY A 86 52.80 -32.55 -21.96
CA GLY A 86 51.42 -33.04 -21.90
C GLY A 86 50.39 -31.92 -22.10
N ALA A 87 49.27 -32.24 -22.75
CA ALA A 87 48.20 -31.28 -23.03
C ALA A 87 47.62 -30.68 -21.74
N VAL A 88 47.36 -29.37 -21.77
CA VAL A 88 46.70 -28.63 -20.67
C VAL A 88 45.27 -29.19 -20.50
N GLY A 89 44.93 -29.60 -19.29
CA GLY A 89 43.59 -30.13 -18.97
C GLY A 89 42.49 -29.09 -19.20
N ALA A 90 41.32 -29.54 -19.65
CA ALA A 90 40.17 -28.67 -19.94
C ALA A 90 39.73 -27.89 -18.69
N THR A 91 39.39 -26.61 -18.87
CA THR A 91 38.81 -25.77 -17.81
C THR A 91 37.51 -26.39 -17.31
N GLY A 92 37.36 -26.54 -15.99
CA GLY A 92 36.14 -27.08 -15.38
C GLY A 92 34.91 -26.22 -15.67
N PRO A 93 33.69 -26.79 -15.62
CA PRO A 93 32.46 -26.06 -15.90
C PRO A 93 32.25 -24.91 -14.91
N THR A 94 31.72 -23.79 -15.40
CA THR A 94 31.27 -22.68 -14.56
C THR A 94 30.18 -23.18 -13.60
N GLY A 95 30.33 -22.90 -12.30
CA GLY A 95 29.34 -23.25 -11.29
C GLY A 95 27.98 -22.58 -11.54
N PRO A 96 26.87 -23.14 -11.03
CA PRO A 96 25.55 -22.56 -11.22
C PRO A 96 25.47 -21.15 -10.63
N THR A 97 24.81 -20.23 -11.33
CA THR A 97 24.49 -18.89 -10.81
C THR A 97 23.64 -19.03 -9.55
N GLY A 98 24.04 -18.39 -8.44
CA GLY A 98 23.27 -18.38 -7.21
C GLY A 98 21.88 -17.75 -7.40
N ALA A 99 20.89 -18.21 -6.65
CA ALA A 99 19.54 -17.64 -6.70
C ALA A 99 19.58 -16.13 -6.41
N ALA A 100 18.87 -15.33 -7.21
CA ALA A 100 18.68 -13.92 -6.92
C ALA A 100 17.99 -13.78 -5.56
N GLY A 101 18.56 -12.99 -4.65
CA GLY A 101 17.91 -12.68 -3.37
C GLY A 101 16.62 -11.91 -3.64
N ALA A 102 15.47 -12.45 -3.23
CA ALA A 102 14.24 -11.68 -3.22
C ALA A 102 14.41 -10.54 -2.20
N LEU A 103 14.16 -9.29 -2.61
CA LEU A 103 13.93 -8.20 -1.67
C LEU A 103 12.76 -8.62 -0.78
N GLY A 104 12.95 -8.58 0.55
CA GLY A 104 11.85 -8.83 1.49
C GLY A 104 10.71 -7.82 1.30
N PRO A 105 9.48 -8.15 1.74
CA PRO A 105 8.34 -7.25 1.66
C PRO A 105 8.64 -5.93 2.38
N ASN A 106 8.25 -4.80 1.78
CA ASN A 106 8.39 -3.48 2.39
C ASN A 106 7.24 -3.25 3.38
N PRO A 107 7.47 -3.24 4.70
CA PRO A 107 6.37 -3.16 5.66
C PRO A 107 5.79 -1.73 5.80
N TYR A 108 6.34 -0.76 5.06
CA TYR A 108 5.80 0.59 4.92
C TYR A 108 4.92 0.76 3.66
N ASP A 109 4.86 -0.25 2.78
CA ASP A 109 4.09 -0.23 1.53
C ASP A 109 3.50 -1.62 1.26
N LEU A 110 2.31 -1.86 1.81
CA LEU A 110 1.64 -3.15 1.81
C LEU A 110 0.42 -3.15 0.89
N TYR A 111 0.11 -4.32 0.31
CA TYR A 111 -0.98 -4.48 -0.65
C TYR A 111 -1.92 -5.59 -0.19
N VAL A 112 -3.23 -5.32 -0.29
CA VAL A 112 -4.29 -6.30 -0.01
C VAL A 112 -5.13 -6.45 -1.27
N GLN A 113 -5.32 -7.68 -1.72
CA GLN A 113 -6.13 -7.96 -2.91
C GLN A 113 -7.26 -8.95 -2.57
N ALA A 114 -8.50 -8.52 -2.80
CA ALA A 114 -9.65 -9.39 -2.63
C ALA A 114 -9.52 -10.63 -3.53
N GLY A 115 -9.62 -11.82 -2.92
CA GLY A 115 -9.48 -13.09 -3.63
C GLY A 115 -8.05 -13.50 -3.97
N ALA A 116 -7.03 -12.85 -3.41
CA ALA A 116 -5.66 -13.37 -3.46
C ALA A 116 -5.56 -14.75 -2.79
N ALA A 117 -4.54 -15.52 -3.19
CA ALA A 117 -4.24 -16.77 -2.52
C ALA A 117 -3.72 -16.49 -1.09
N PRO A 118 -4.08 -17.31 -0.09
CA PRO A 118 -3.56 -17.18 1.25
C PRO A 118 -2.03 -17.26 1.31
N GLY A 119 -1.43 -16.56 2.27
CA GLY A 119 0.01 -16.58 2.50
C GLY A 119 0.83 -15.59 1.67
N GLY A 120 0.18 -14.57 1.10
CA GLY A 120 0.87 -13.41 0.55
C GLY A 120 1.77 -12.73 1.59
N ASP A 121 2.85 -12.10 1.12
CA ASP A 121 3.82 -11.39 1.96
C ASP A 121 3.52 -9.88 2.07
N GLY A 122 2.46 -9.42 1.41
CA GLY A 122 2.03 -8.03 1.39
C GLY A 122 2.70 -7.19 0.31
N SER A 123 3.60 -7.76 -0.49
CA SER A 123 4.16 -7.08 -1.68
C SER A 123 3.12 -6.98 -2.81
N GLN A 124 3.38 -6.13 -3.80
CA GLN A 124 2.55 -6.09 -5.02
C GLN A 124 2.51 -7.43 -5.78
N ALA A 125 3.57 -8.23 -5.69
CA ALA A 125 3.67 -9.52 -6.38
C ALA A 125 2.91 -10.63 -5.64
N ALA A 126 2.79 -10.53 -4.31
CA ALA A 126 2.09 -11.46 -3.45
C ALA A 126 1.32 -10.72 -2.34
N PRO A 127 0.22 -10.02 -2.70
CA PRO A 127 -0.55 -9.22 -1.75
C PRO A 127 -1.21 -10.10 -0.69
N PHE A 128 -1.47 -9.52 0.48
CA PHE A 128 -2.29 -10.16 1.50
C PHE A 128 -3.71 -10.40 0.98
N ASP A 129 -4.36 -11.47 1.44
CA ASP A 129 -5.74 -11.79 1.08
C ASP A 129 -6.76 -11.13 2.01
N ALA A 130 -6.32 -10.62 3.17
CA ALA A 130 -7.18 -9.95 4.14
C ALA A 130 -6.53 -8.68 4.73
N ILE A 131 -7.38 -7.72 5.13
CA ILE A 131 -6.95 -6.41 5.65
C ILE A 131 -6.22 -6.56 6.99
N ASP A 132 -6.70 -7.46 7.85
CA ASP A 132 -6.15 -7.71 9.18
C ASP A 132 -4.71 -8.22 9.15
N GLN A 133 -4.34 -9.02 8.14
CA GLN A 133 -2.94 -9.42 7.91
C GLN A 133 -2.05 -8.22 7.62
N ALA A 134 -2.51 -7.31 6.76
CA ALA A 134 -1.76 -6.09 6.45
C ALA A 134 -1.64 -5.17 7.65
N LEU A 135 -2.72 -5.01 8.44
CA LEU A 135 -2.71 -4.24 9.68
C LEU A 135 -1.72 -4.82 10.69
N ALA A 136 -1.62 -6.16 10.78
CA ALA A 136 -0.67 -6.83 11.65
C ALA A 136 0.80 -6.69 11.20
N ALA A 137 1.04 -6.50 9.90
CA ALA A 137 2.38 -6.40 9.32
C ALA A 137 2.91 -4.96 9.19
N ALA A 138 2.01 -3.97 9.15
CA ALA A 138 2.34 -2.57 8.89
C ALA A 138 3.25 -1.95 9.96
N GLN A 139 4.12 -1.04 9.54
CA GLN A 139 4.96 -0.22 10.41
C GLN A 139 4.43 1.22 10.53
N PRO A 140 4.82 1.97 11.59
CA PRO A 140 4.42 3.37 11.76
C PRO A 140 4.73 4.23 10.53
N GLY A 141 3.78 5.07 10.12
CA GLY A 141 3.87 5.88 8.91
C GLY A 141 3.74 5.10 7.60
N GLY A 142 3.44 3.80 7.65
CA GLY A 142 3.26 2.96 6.47
C GLY A 142 1.95 3.25 5.73
N THR A 143 1.82 2.66 4.54
CA THR A 143 0.59 2.66 3.76
C THR A 143 0.16 1.23 3.43
N ILE A 144 -1.13 0.95 3.60
CA ILE A 144 -1.78 -0.27 3.13
C ILE A 144 -2.71 0.11 1.97
N HIS A 145 -2.46 -0.49 0.81
CA HIS A 145 -3.23 -0.32 -0.40
C HIS A 145 -4.26 -1.44 -0.55
N LEU A 146 -5.54 -1.10 -0.46
CA LEU A 146 -6.63 -1.97 -0.87
C LEU A 146 -6.79 -1.87 -2.39
N LEU A 147 -6.38 -2.92 -3.08
CA LEU A 147 -6.59 -3.05 -4.51
C LEU A 147 -8.08 -3.13 -4.86
N ARG A 148 -8.42 -3.04 -6.14
CA ARG A 148 -9.80 -3.14 -6.59
C ARG A 148 -10.40 -4.47 -6.13
N GLY A 149 -11.56 -4.42 -5.47
CA GLY A 149 -12.19 -5.61 -4.92
C GLY A 149 -13.23 -5.28 -3.86
N THR A 150 -13.98 -6.31 -3.45
CA THR A 150 -14.92 -6.22 -2.34
C THR A 150 -14.32 -6.92 -1.13
N TYR A 151 -14.25 -6.21 -0.02
CA TYR A 151 -13.64 -6.65 1.24
C TYR A 151 -14.74 -6.81 2.29
N PRO A 152 -15.23 -8.04 2.52
CA PRO A 152 -16.20 -8.30 3.57
C PRO A 152 -15.55 -8.13 4.94
N VAL A 153 -16.22 -7.41 5.84
CA VAL A 153 -15.76 -7.18 7.21
C VAL A 153 -16.81 -7.70 8.19
N THR A 154 -16.41 -8.66 9.02
CA THR A 154 -17.26 -9.28 10.06
C THR A 154 -16.73 -9.06 11.47
N GLN A 155 -15.57 -8.40 11.61
CA GLN A 155 -14.92 -8.08 12.88
C GLN A 155 -14.34 -6.65 12.81
N GLN A 156 -14.06 -6.06 13.98
CA GLN A 156 -13.42 -4.75 14.03
C GLN A 156 -11.98 -4.82 13.51
N LEU A 157 -11.60 -3.87 12.66
CA LEU A 157 -10.26 -3.65 12.16
C LEU A 157 -9.65 -2.46 12.92
N ALA A 158 -8.69 -2.76 13.80
CA ALA A 158 -7.98 -1.75 14.57
C ALA A 158 -6.82 -1.18 13.73
N VAL A 159 -6.94 0.09 13.35
CA VAL A 159 -5.85 0.89 12.80
C VAL A 159 -5.17 1.52 14.01
N GLN A 160 -4.18 0.81 14.54
CA GLN A 160 -3.54 1.10 15.83
C GLN A 160 -2.04 1.40 15.70
N THR A 161 -1.52 1.34 14.48
CA THR A 161 -0.11 1.58 14.18
C THR A 161 0.05 3.07 13.85
N PRO A 162 0.79 3.86 14.64
CA PRO A 162 0.78 5.31 14.49
C PRO A 162 1.12 5.82 13.08
N GLY A 163 0.33 6.77 12.58
CA GLY A 163 0.52 7.39 11.28
C GLY A 163 0.18 6.47 10.09
N LEU A 164 -0.54 5.37 10.31
CA LEU A 164 -0.83 4.40 9.27
C LEU A 164 -1.89 4.94 8.30
N THR A 165 -1.65 4.79 7.01
CA THR A 165 -2.64 5.09 5.98
C THR A 165 -3.24 3.80 5.42
N LEU A 166 -4.56 3.62 5.56
CA LEU A 166 -5.31 2.61 4.84
C LEU A 166 -6.02 3.27 3.65
N ARG A 167 -5.56 2.96 2.44
CA ARG A 167 -6.00 3.62 1.21
C ARG A 167 -6.67 2.67 0.23
N GLY A 168 -7.84 3.06 -0.27
CA GLY A 168 -8.50 2.41 -1.39
C GLY A 168 -7.92 2.82 -2.74
N THR A 169 -7.79 1.84 -3.64
CA THR A 169 -7.72 2.12 -5.08
C THR A 169 -9.11 2.20 -5.68
N ALA A 170 -9.22 2.70 -6.92
CA ALA A 170 -10.52 2.81 -7.59
C ALA A 170 -11.24 1.45 -7.66
N GLY A 171 -12.42 1.37 -7.03
CA GLY A 171 -13.23 0.16 -6.94
C GLY A 171 -12.87 -0.77 -5.78
N ALA A 172 -12.08 -0.32 -4.80
CA ALA A 172 -11.98 -0.96 -3.49
C ALA A 172 -13.22 -0.61 -2.65
N VAL A 173 -13.98 -1.64 -2.27
CA VAL A 173 -15.23 -1.50 -1.53
C VAL A 173 -15.17 -2.35 -0.27
N VAL A 174 -15.25 -1.71 0.89
CA VAL A 174 -15.38 -2.36 2.18
C VAL A 174 -16.87 -2.55 2.49
N VAL A 175 -17.28 -3.78 2.75
CA VAL A 175 -18.67 -4.13 3.04
C VAL A 175 -18.74 -4.76 4.42
N LEU A 176 -19.35 -4.05 5.37
CA LEU A 176 -19.66 -4.59 6.68
C LEU A 176 -20.77 -5.63 6.56
N GLN A 177 -20.56 -6.80 7.17
CA GLN A 177 -21.45 -7.98 7.13
C GLN A 177 -21.78 -8.51 8.53
N ALA A 178 -21.53 -7.71 9.58
CA ALA A 178 -21.83 -8.04 10.96
C ALA A 178 -22.13 -6.76 11.76
N PRO A 179 -22.85 -6.83 12.89
CA PRO A 179 -23.14 -5.68 13.75
C PRO A 179 -21.93 -5.29 14.62
N VAL A 180 -20.81 -4.95 13.98
CA VAL A 180 -19.56 -4.51 14.60
C VAL A 180 -19.12 -3.19 13.97
N VAL A 181 -18.34 -2.38 14.70
CA VAL A 181 -17.70 -1.20 14.10
C VAL A 181 -16.53 -1.69 13.24
N PRO A 182 -16.53 -1.51 11.90
CA PRO A 182 -15.49 -2.06 11.05
C PRO A 182 -14.14 -1.38 11.25
N PHE A 183 -14.08 -0.07 11.50
CA PHE A 183 -12.80 0.63 11.70
C PHE A 183 -12.73 1.30 13.07
N LEU A 184 -11.67 1.00 13.82
CA LEU A 184 -11.25 1.76 15.00
C LEU A 184 -9.88 2.35 14.72
N LEU A 185 -9.80 3.68 14.64
CA LEU A 185 -8.53 4.39 14.55
C LEU A 185 -8.12 4.78 15.98
N ASN A 186 -7.03 4.22 16.46
CA ASN A 186 -6.54 4.42 17.82
C ASN A 186 -5.01 4.42 17.90
N GLY A 187 -4.30 4.57 16.77
CA GLY A 187 -2.85 4.67 16.67
C GLY A 187 -2.30 6.10 16.72
N ASP A 188 -3.16 7.13 16.62
CA ASP A 188 -2.81 8.53 16.36
C ASP A 188 -2.26 8.78 14.95
N ASP A 189 -2.64 9.92 14.35
CA ASP A 189 -2.31 10.35 12.99
C ASP A 189 -2.70 9.35 11.89
N ASP A 190 -3.64 8.45 12.18
CA ASP A 190 -4.08 7.41 11.24
C ASP A 190 -4.98 7.99 10.16
N THR A 191 -4.95 7.40 8.96
CA THR A 191 -5.70 7.90 7.81
C THR A 191 -6.48 6.80 7.11
N LEU A 192 -7.79 6.98 6.98
CA LEU A 192 -8.62 6.27 5.99
C LEU A 192 -8.74 7.16 4.75
N ALA A 193 -8.31 6.67 3.58
CA ALA A 193 -8.31 7.46 2.36
C ALA A 193 -8.90 6.72 1.16
N ASP A 194 -9.69 7.42 0.34
CA ASP A 194 -10.12 6.95 -0.98
C ASP A 194 -10.91 5.61 -0.95
N LEU A 195 -11.58 5.32 0.18
CA LEU A 195 -12.35 4.09 0.39
C LEU A 195 -13.81 4.28 0.02
N THR A 196 -14.43 3.22 -0.52
CA THR A 196 -15.89 3.08 -0.47
C THR A 196 -16.25 2.16 0.69
N ILE A 197 -17.08 2.64 1.62
CA ILE A 197 -17.48 1.91 2.83
C ILE A 197 -19.00 1.83 2.87
N THR A 198 -19.52 0.60 2.95
CA THR A 198 -20.95 0.35 3.07
C THR A 198 -21.23 -0.91 3.89
N SER A 199 -22.49 -1.30 4.01
CA SER A 199 -22.93 -2.52 4.68
C SER A 199 -23.99 -3.24 3.87
N ASP A 200 -24.04 -4.56 4.05
CA ASP A 200 -25.06 -5.41 3.42
C ASP A 200 -26.44 -5.25 4.07
N ASN A 201 -26.48 -4.91 5.37
CA ASN A 201 -27.67 -4.70 6.17
C ASN A 201 -27.55 -3.43 7.03
N PRO A 202 -28.69 -2.84 7.46
CA PRO A 202 -28.66 -1.79 8.45
C PRO A 202 -28.25 -2.35 9.81
N TYR A 203 -27.09 -1.92 10.32
CA TYR A 203 -26.58 -2.36 11.62
C TYR A 203 -26.56 -1.22 12.63
N PRO A 204 -26.91 -1.46 13.91
CA PRO A 204 -27.05 -0.40 14.91
C PRO A 204 -25.70 0.20 15.40
N VAL A 205 -24.74 0.40 14.50
CA VAL A 205 -23.34 0.78 14.76
C VAL A 205 -22.88 1.86 13.78
N GLU A 206 -21.73 2.47 14.05
CA GLU A 206 -20.99 3.33 13.12
C GLU A 206 -20.01 2.54 12.25
N PHE A 207 -19.64 3.11 11.11
CA PHE A 207 -18.57 2.56 10.28
C PHE A 207 -17.18 2.82 10.86
N ILE A 208 -16.98 3.99 11.48
CA ILE A 208 -15.66 4.43 11.92
C ILE A 208 -15.74 4.99 13.33
N GLN A 209 -14.87 4.50 14.21
CA GLN A 209 -14.56 5.13 15.49
C GLN A 209 -13.20 5.81 15.40
N LEU A 210 -13.15 7.10 15.73
CA LEU A 210 -11.92 7.89 15.80
C LEU A 210 -11.58 8.10 17.28
N ALA A 211 -10.56 7.40 17.76
CA ALA A 211 -10.11 7.43 19.14
C ALA A 211 -8.71 8.02 19.31
N GLY A 212 -7.91 8.07 18.24
CA GLY A 212 -6.62 8.73 18.21
C GLY A 212 -6.71 10.23 17.99
N ASN A 213 -5.59 10.91 18.19
CA ASN A 213 -5.39 12.31 17.85
C ASN A 213 -4.86 12.42 16.43
N GLY A 214 -5.30 13.43 15.67
CA GLY A 214 -4.79 13.66 14.31
C GLY A 214 -5.37 12.74 13.24
N ASP A 215 -6.28 11.84 13.62
CA ASP A 215 -6.91 10.86 12.72
C ASP A 215 -7.69 11.55 11.58
N ARG A 216 -7.65 10.95 10.39
CA ARG A 216 -8.14 11.54 9.14
C ARG A 216 -9.04 10.59 8.35
N ILE A 217 -10.13 11.13 7.83
CA ILE A 217 -10.99 10.48 6.83
C ILE A 217 -10.98 11.35 5.59
N LEU A 218 -10.39 10.86 4.50
CA LEU A 218 -10.10 11.63 3.31
C LEU A 218 -10.71 10.99 2.06
N ASN A 219 -11.51 11.75 1.31
CA ASN A 219 -12.03 11.35 -0.01
C ASN A 219 -12.80 10.00 -0.02
N CYS A 220 -13.37 9.59 1.11
CA CYS A 220 -14.12 8.35 1.23
C CYS A 220 -15.57 8.54 0.78
N GLN A 221 -16.17 7.48 0.23
CA GLN A 221 -17.61 7.37 0.00
C GLN A 221 -18.20 6.45 1.05
N ILE A 222 -19.08 6.97 1.92
CA ILE A 222 -19.59 6.26 3.08
C ILE A 222 -21.12 6.32 3.07
N TYR A 223 -21.77 5.15 2.94
CA TYR A 223 -23.22 5.07 2.83
C TYR A 223 -23.79 3.76 3.39
N GLY A 224 -25.00 3.82 3.94
CA GLY A 224 -25.75 2.65 4.37
C GLY A 224 -26.62 2.07 3.25
N PRO A 225 -27.14 0.84 3.43
CA PRO A 225 -28.15 0.29 2.55
C PRO A 225 -29.45 1.08 2.67
N THR A 226 -30.30 0.96 1.65
CA THR A 226 -31.61 1.60 1.62
C THR A 226 -32.47 1.18 2.81
N GLN A 227 -33.09 2.15 3.47
CA GLN A 227 -34.01 1.93 4.58
C GLN A 227 -35.33 2.68 4.29
N PRO A 228 -36.48 2.12 4.70
CA PRO A 228 -37.77 2.77 4.51
C PRO A 228 -37.90 4.03 5.38
N GLY A 229 -38.74 4.97 4.93
CA GLY A 229 -38.97 6.22 5.64
C GLY A 229 -37.77 7.17 5.61
N ASP A 230 -37.86 8.25 6.38
CA ASP A 230 -36.78 9.21 6.53
C ASP A 230 -35.74 8.77 7.56
N SER A 231 -34.58 9.45 7.53
CA SER A 231 -33.41 9.16 8.36
C SER A 231 -33.65 9.26 9.87
N SER A 232 -34.76 9.83 10.34
CA SER A 232 -35.14 9.85 11.77
C SER A 232 -35.46 8.46 12.33
N THR A 233 -35.88 7.54 11.46
CA THR A 233 -36.37 6.19 11.83
C THR A 233 -35.36 5.07 11.59
N TRP A 234 -34.23 5.35 10.94
CA TRP A 234 -33.26 4.33 10.52
C TRP A 234 -32.52 3.65 11.67
N VAL A 235 -32.22 2.35 11.53
CA VAL A 235 -31.69 1.44 12.58
C VAL A 235 -30.21 1.67 12.92
N VAL A 236 -29.53 2.54 12.16
CA VAL A 236 -28.15 3.08 12.29
C VAL A 236 -27.17 2.45 11.28
N ASN A 237 -26.10 3.18 11.00
CA ASN A 237 -24.92 2.95 10.15
C ASN A 237 -24.29 4.35 10.10
N ARG A 238 -23.83 4.90 11.23
CA ARG A 238 -23.31 6.28 11.19
C ARG A 238 -22.04 6.29 10.36
N GLY A 239 -21.72 7.42 9.74
CA GLY A 239 -20.45 7.55 9.02
C GLY A 239 -19.26 7.40 9.97
N PHE A 240 -19.14 8.29 10.96
CA PHE A 240 -18.14 8.14 12.02
C PHE A 240 -18.60 8.65 13.38
N VAL A 241 -17.92 8.21 14.43
CA VAL A 241 -18.10 8.67 15.80
C VAL A 241 -16.73 8.98 16.40
N THR A 242 -16.55 10.17 16.95
CA THR A 242 -15.34 10.47 17.73
C THR A 242 -15.45 9.85 19.11
N GLN A 243 -14.38 9.34 19.68
CA GLN A 243 -14.34 8.93 21.08
C GLN A 243 -13.94 10.12 21.96
N GLY A 244 -14.21 10.03 23.26
CA GLY A 244 -13.82 11.07 24.22
C GLY A 244 -12.31 11.30 24.18
N ASN A 245 -11.89 12.54 23.97
CA ASN A 245 -10.50 13.01 23.81
C ASN A 245 -9.83 12.81 22.45
N ALA A 246 -10.53 12.34 21.41
CA ALA A 246 -9.99 12.40 20.05
C ALA A 246 -9.87 13.87 19.61
N THR A 247 -8.64 14.36 19.45
CA THR A 247 -8.38 15.76 19.06
C THR A 247 -7.75 15.86 17.67
N ASN A 248 -7.84 17.04 17.06
CA ASN A 248 -7.25 17.29 15.74
C ASN A 248 -7.76 16.34 14.63
N VAL A 249 -9.00 15.86 14.75
CA VAL A 249 -9.63 15.01 13.73
C VAL A 249 -9.85 15.80 12.45
N LEU A 250 -9.62 15.19 11.28
CA LEU A 250 -9.92 15.78 9.98
C LEU A 250 -10.85 14.88 9.16
N ALA A 251 -12.04 15.38 8.81
CA ALA A 251 -12.88 14.78 7.78
C ALA A 251 -12.97 15.71 6.57
N GLN A 252 -12.36 15.32 5.45
CA GLN A 252 -12.26 16.16 4.25
C GLN A 252 -12.56 15.42 2.95
N GLY A 253 -13.30 16.06 2.05
CA GLY A 253 -13.50 15.55 0.68
C GLY A 253 -14.38 14.31 0.60
N ASN A 254 -15.03 13.90 1.70
CA ASN A 254 -15.82 12.68 1.75
C ASN A 254 -17.23 12.90 1.22
N VAL A 255 -17.88 11.81 0.84
CA VAL A 255 -19.32 11.76 0.54
C VAL A 255 -20.00 10.92 1.60
N PHE A 256 -20.95 11.50 2.32
CA PHE A 256 -21.79 10.81 3.31
C PHE A 256 -23.24 10.86 2.88
N HIS A 257 -23.88 9.71 2.68
CA HIS A 257 -25.31 9.69 2.35
C HIS A 257 -26.02 8.42 2.77
N THR A 258 -27.34 8.49 2.92
CA THR A 258 -28.14 7.29 3.27
C THR A 258 -27.63 6.67 4.59
N LEU A 259 -27.29 7.54 5.53
CA LEU A 259 -26.86 7.23 6.90
C LEU A 259 -27.84 7.90 7.86
N ARG A 260 -28.07 7.31 9.04
CA ARG A 260 -28.87 8.00 10.08
C ARG A 260 -28.21 9.35 10.41
N GLN A 261 -26.91 9.34 10.63
CA GLN A 261 -26.08 10.51 10.88
C GLN A 261 -24.75 10.34 10.11
N PRO A 262 -24.23 11.39 9.46
CA PRO A 262 -22.89 11.39 8.89
C PRO A 262 -21.84 11.28 10.00
N ALA A 263 -22.04 11.98 11.13
CA ALA A 263 -21.21 11.82 12.31
C ALA A 263 -21.94 12.12 13.62
N TYR A 264 -21.43 11.53 14.70
CA TYR A 264 -21.70 11.95 16.08
C TYR A 264 -20.38 12.37 16.73
N LEU A 265 -20.29 13.63 17.15
CA LEU A 265 -19.08 14.22 17.71
C LEU A 265 -19.22 14.27 19.23
N ASN A 266 -18.57 13.34 19.92
CA ASN A 266 -18.69 13.16 21.37
C ASN A 266 -18.00 14.28 22.17
N PRO A 267 -18.40 14.48 23.43
CA PRO A 267 -17.84 15.53 24.28
C PRO A 267 -16.32 15.49 24.40
N GLY A 268 -15.70 16.66 24.36
CA GLY A 268 -14.25 16.83 24.49
C GLY A 268 -13.45 16.49 23.23
N SER A 269 -14.08 16.02 22.15
CA SER A 269 -13.40 15.83 20.87
C SER A 269 -13.23 17.15 20.10
N THR A 270 -12.18 17.24 19.28
CA THR A 270 -11.90 18.44 18.47
C THR A 270 -11.46 18.10 17.05
N GLY A 271 -11.72 18.99 16.11
CA GLY A 271 -11.28 18.78 14.75
C GLY A 271 -11.87 19.73 13.71
N THR A 272 -11.77 19.32 12.45
CA THR A 272 -12.19 20.07 11.28
C THR A 272 -12.96 19.14 10.33
N ILE A 273 -14.15 19.58 9.90
CA ILE A 273 -15.01 18.88 8.95
C ILE A 273 -15.26 19.84 7.79
N ILE A 274 -14.60 19.61 6.67
CA ILE A 274 -14.59 20.55 5.56
C ILE A 274 -14.74 19.88 4.20
N GLN A 275 -15.40 20.56 3.27
CA GLN A 275 -15.46 20.16 1.86
C GLN A 275 -16.03 18.74 1.66
N ASN A 276 -16.94 18.31 2.52
CA ASN A 276 -17.64 17.04 2.35
C ASN A 276 -18.94 17.24 1.54
N VAL A 277 -19.49 16.17 0.99
CA VAL A 277 -20.81 16.16 0.36
C VAL A 277 -21.72 15.31 1.24
N VAL A 278 -22.63 15.96 1.97
CA VAL A 278 -23.53 15.29 2.92
C VAL A 278 -24.99 15.54 2.55
N TYR A 279 -25.73 14.46 2.34
CA TYR A 279 -27.15 14.50 1.99
C TYR A 279 -27.89 13.24 2.44
N ASN A 280 -29.22 13.29 2.52
CA ASN A 280 -30.06 12.16 2.92
C ASN A 280 -29.65 11.58 4.28
N THR A 281 -29.38 12.46 5.24
CA THR A 281 -29.03 12.12 6.63
C THR A 281 -29.79 13.00 7.63
N ARG A 282 -29.53 12.86 8.94
CA ARG A 282 -30.00 13.81 9.97
C ARG A 282 -28.99 14.92 10.31
N GLY A 283 -27.94 15.08 9.53
CA GLY A 283 -26.90 16.08 9.78
C GLY A 283 -25.90 15.67 10.87
N PHE A 284 -24.83 16.45 10.95
CA PHE A 284 -23.79 16.27 11.96
C PHE A 284 -24.34 16.57 13.35
N VAL A 285 -24.06 15.70 14.31
CA VAL A 285 -24.42 15.94 15.70
C VAL A 285 -23.19 16.39 16.47
N VAL A 286 -23.29 17.58 17.06
CA VAL A 286 -22.28 18.15 17.95
C VAL A 286 -22.78 18.03 19.38
N ASP A 287 -22.06 17.27 20.20
CA ASP A 287 -22.37 17.05 21.60
C ASP A 287 -21.17 17.43 22.46
N GLY A 288 -21.09 18.70 22.90
CA GLY A 288 -19.97 19.15 23.76
C GLY A 288 -18.59 19.06 23.10
N ALA A 289 -18.54 19.04 21.76
CA ALA A 289 -17.32 18.96 20.96
C ALA A 289 -16.96 20.33 20.37
N THR A 290 -15.72 20.51 19.89
CA THR A 290 -15.26 21.74 19.24
C THR A 290 -14.75 21.46 17.83
N PHE A 291 -15.58 21.73 16.82
CA PHE A 291 -15.28 21.46 15.42
C PHE A 291 -15.47 22.69 14.53
N LEU A 292 -14.53 22.88 13.62
CA LEU A 292 -14.69 23.82 12.50
C LEU A 292 -15.45 23.15 11.36
N PHE A 293 -16.53 23.78 10.89
CA PHE A 293 -17.30 23.33 9.73
C PHE A 293 -17.17 24.29 8.56
N SER A 294 -17.00 23.76 7.34
CA SER A 294 -17.14 24.56 6.11
C SER A 294 -17.44 23.70 4.89
N GLY A 295 -18.45 24.09 4.10
CA GLY A 295 -18.76 23.48 2.81
C GLY A 295 -19.11 21.99 2.84
N ASN A 296 -20.07 21.56 3.67
CA ASN A 296 -20.39 20.14 3.87
C ASN A 296 -21.79 19.69 3.42
N SER A 297 -22.76 20.60 3.27
CA SER A 297 -24.13 20.22 2.91
C SER A 297 -24.39 20.39 1.42
N TRP A 298 -24.63 19.27 0.72
CA TRP A 298 -25.00 19.29 -0.69
C TRP A 298 -25.60 17.94 -1.12
N GLY A 299 -26.71 17.98 -1.85
CA GLY A 299 -27.30 16.80 -2.50
C GLY A 299 -28.81 16.65 -2.24
N LEU A 300 -29.39 15.62 -2.87
CA LEU A 300 -30.81 15.27 -2.75
C LEU A 300 -30.96 13.76 -2.48
N PRO A 301 -31.87 13.33 -1.61
CA PRO A 301 -32.69 14.14 -0.69
C PRO A 301 -31.86 15.00 0.27
N ALA A 302 -32.38 16.15 0.68
CA ALA A 302 -31.69 17.02 1.64
C ALA A 302 -31.55 16.34 3.01
N ASN A 303 -30.65 16.85 3.85
CA ASN A 303 -30.60 16.43 5.25
C ASN A 303 -31.83 16.93 6.01
N ALA A 304 -32.19 16.26 7.11
CA ALA A 304 -33.26 16.75 8.00
C ALA A 304 -32.88 18.10 8.65
N VAL A 305 -31.63 18.20 9.09
CA VAL A 305 -30.88 19.41 9.41
C VAL A 305 -29.43 19.15 9.01
N ASP A 306 -28.62 20.18 8.82
CA ASP A 306 -27.22 19.99 8.43
C ASP A 306 -26.30 19.86 9.65
N ILE A 307 -26.59 20.64 10.69
CA ILE A 307 -25.93 20.56 11.99
C ILE A 307 -26.98 20.57 13.09
N ALA A 308 -26.84 19.67 14.06
CA ALA A 308 -27.56 19.71 15.33
C ALA A 308 -26.57 19.99 16.47
N LEU A 309 -26.74 21.12 17.16
CA LEU A 309 -25.99 21.47 18.37
C LEU A 309 -26.81 21.01 19.58
N LEU A 310 -26.29 20.05 20.35
CA LEU A 310 -26.99 19.55 21.55
C LEU A 310 -26.76 20.45 22.77
N ALA A 311 -27.59 20.28 23.80
CA ALA A 311 -27.59 21.03 25.07
C ALA A 311 -26.22 21.17 25.75
N GLY A 312 -25.31 20.21 25.56
CA GLY A 312 -23.95 20.25 26.10
C GLY A 312 -22.95 21.09 25.29
N THR A 313 -23.32 21.56 24.10
CA THR A 313 -22.43 22.31 23.21
C THR A 313 -22.32 23.76 23.65
N ALA A 314 -21.10 24.26 23.81
CA ALA A 314 -20.87 25.62 24.29
C ALA A 314 -21.35 26.69 23.30
N SER A 315 -21.70 27.85 23.83
CA SER A 315 -21.86 29.08 23.05
C SER A 315 -20.50 29.76 22.78
N GLY A 316 -20.43 30.55 21.72
CA GLY A 316 -19.24 31.22 21.24
C GLY A 316 -18.67 30.58 19.97
N ALA A 317 -17.53 31.10 19.52
CA ALA A 317 -16.81 30.50 18.39
C ALA A 317 -16.42 29.05 18.72
N PRO A 318 -16.51 28.11 17.76
CA PRO A 318 -16.80 28.33 16.34
C PRO A 318 -18.30 28.34 15.97
N TYR A 319 -19.23 28.22 16.93
CA TYR A 319 -20.65 27.99 16.67
C TYR A 319 -21.49 29.26 16.52
N ASP A 320 -21.02 30.39 17.05
CA ASP A 320 -21.76 31.65 17.03
C ASP A 320 -21.06 32.76 16.23
N PRO A 321 -21.83 33.67 15.60
CA PRO A 321 -23.30 33.64 15.48
C PRO A 321 -23.76 32.59 14.46
N LEU A 322 -24.87 31.91 14.74
CA LEU A 322 -25.40 30.81 13.91
C LEU A 322 -25.52 31.18 12.42
N ALA A 323 -25.98 32.40 12.10
CA ALA A 323 -26.12 32.86 10.71
C ALA A 323 -24.79 32.84 9.92
N GLN A 324 -23.65 33.09 10.58
CA GLN A 324 -22.34 32.97 9.94
C GLN A 324 -21.94 31.52 9.73
N LEU A 325 -22.24 30.65 10.70
CA LEU A 325 -22.00 29.21 10.60
C LEU A 325 -22.83 28.59 9.47
N GLU A 326 -24.09 28.98 9.32
CA GLU A 326 -24.97 28.56 8.23
C GLU A 326 -24.41 28.99 6.87
N ALA A 327 -23.99 30.27 6.76
CA ALA A 327 -23.44 30.81 5.52
C ALA A 327 -22.11 30.15 5.12
N SER A 328 -21.23 29.83 6.07
CA SER A 328 -19.94 29.19 5.79
C SER A 328 -20.04 27.70 5.45
N ASN A 329 -21.18 27.08 5.73
CA ASN A 329 -21.43 25.66 5.53
C ASN A 329 -22.47 25.38 4.45
N SER A 330 -22.30 26.01 3.27
CA SER A 330 -23.18 25.83 2.11
C SER A 330 -24.65 26.21 2.35
N SER A 331 -24.91 27.28 3.12
CA SER A 331 -26.27 27.67 3.53
C SER A 331 -26.97 26.56 4.32
N ALA A 332 -26.22 25.98 5.26
CA ALA A 332 -26.69 24.92 6.15
C ALA A 332 -27.90 25.37 6.99
N THR A 333 -28.71 24.41 7.38
CA THR A 333 -29.77 24.52 8.39
C THR A 333 -29.23 24.05 9.74
N VAL A 334 -29.25 24.91 10.76
CA VAL A 334 -28.76 24.57 12.11
C VAL A 334 -29.94 24.37 13.08
N SER A 335 -30.00 23.20 13.71
CA SER A 335 -30.85 22.95 14.87
C SER A 335 -30.07 23.27 16.15
N ASP A 336 -30.34 24.44 16.74
CA ASP A 336 -29.76 24.82 18.03
C ASP A 336 -30.61 24.30 19.20
N GLN A 337 -30.06 23.38 19.99
CA GLN A 337 -30.67 22.82 21.20
C GLN A 337 -29.82 23.08 22.45
N ARG A 338 -28.90 24.05 22.39
CA ARG A 338 -28.05 24.49 23.50
C ARG A 338 -28.85 25.12 24.64
#